data_AF-A0A2D3WTL3-F1
#
_entry.id   AF-A0A2D3WTL3-F1
#
_cell.length_a   1.000
_cell.length_b   1.000
_cell.length_c   1.000
_cell.angle_alpha   90.00
_cell.angle_beta   90.00
_cell.angle_gamma   90.00
#
_symmetry.space_group_name_H-M   'P 1'
#
loop_
_entity.id
_entity.type
_entity.pdbx_description
1 polymer ?
#
loop_
_entity_poly.entity_id
_entity_poly.type
_entity_poly.pdbx_seq_one_letter_code
_entity_poly.pdbx_strand_id
1 'polypeptide(L)' 'MAIDLDTAETMLNLYIEAEKTVLKNQSYTIGDKTFNKANIKEIRDGRDYWNRQVMSLTPTTEGGRKSVRMRKAVFRG' A
#
# COMPACT_ATOMS: atom_id res chain seq x y z
N MET A 1 -9.45 0.88 -16.99
CA MET A 1 -8.31 -0.06 -16.93
C MET A 1 -8.22 -0.58 -15.51
N ALA A 2 -8.39 -1.88 -15.28
CA ALA A 2 -8.05 -2.47 -13.98
C ALA A 2 -6.52 -2.61 -13.92
N ILE A 3 -5.94 -2.51 -12.74
CA ILE A 3 -4.51 -2.80 -12.53
C ILE A 3 -4.35 -4.28 -12.15
N ASP A 4 -3.32 -4.92 -12.67
CA ASP A 4 -3.00 -6.30 -12.33
C ASP A 4 -2.21 -6.38 -11.02
N LEU A 5 -2.29 -7.53 -10.33
CA LEU A 5 -1.59 -7.78 -9.06
C LEU A 5 -0.07 -7.58 -9.23
N ASP A 6 0.51 -8.11 -10.31
CA ASP A 6 1.92 -8.00 -10.64
C ASP A 6 2.37 -6.53 -10.79
N THR A 7 1.54 -5.70 -11.42
CA THR A 7 1.80 -4.26 -11.54
C THR A 7 1.76 -3.58 -10.17
N ALA A 8 0.79 -3.94 -9.33
CA ALA A 8 0.67 -3.39 -7.98
C ALA A 8 1.87 -3.77 -7.09
N GLU A 9 2.33 -5.02 -7.17
CA GLU A 9 3.51 -5.51 -6.44
C GLU A 9 4.80 -4.85 -6.92
N THR A 10 4.97 -4.72 -8.24
CA THR A 10 6.10 -4.01 -8.85
C THR A 10 6.17 -2.57 -8.35
N MET A 11 5.05 -1.87 -8.38
CA MET A 11 4.98 -0.49 -7.88
C MET A 11 5.24 -0.42 -6.37
N LEU A 12 4.68 -1.32 -5.57
CA LEU A 12 4.95 -1.37 -4.13
C LEU A 12 6.46 -1.50 -3.84
N ASN A 13 7.15 -2.37 -4.57
CA ASN A 13 8.58 -2.57 -4.43
C ASN A 13 9.38 -1.31 -4.81
N LEU A 14 9.03 -0.63 -5.91
CA LEU A 14 9.66 0.63 -6.30
C LEU A 14 9.55 1.70 -5.21
N TYR A 15 8.39 1.84 -4.57
CA TYR A 15 8.21 2.80 -3.47
C TYR A 15 8.98 2.41 -2.20
N ILE A 16 9.17 1.12 -1.93
CA ILE A 16 10.01 0.64 -0.82
C ILE A 16 11.49 0.96 -1.09
N GLU A 17 11.97 0.75 -2.31
CA GLU A 17 13.35 1.10 -2.70
C GLU A 17 13.60 2.61 -2.66
N ALA A 18 12.63 3.39 -3.13
CA ALA A 18 12.67 4.85 -3.02
C ALA A 18 12.81 5.28 -1.56
N GLU A 19 12.00 4.73 -0.65
CA GLU A 19 12.09 5.06 0.78
C GLU A 19 13.45 4.70 1.37
N LYS A 20 13.99 3.50 1.08
CA LYS A 20 15.32 3.08 1.53
C LYS A 20 16.43 4.01 1.05
N THR A 21 16.37 4.44 -0.22
CA THR A 21 17.35 5.33 -0.84
C THR A 21 17.29 6.72 -0.21
N VAL A 22 16.07 7.24 -0.06
CA VAL A 22 15.81 8.55 0.53
C VAL A 22 16.19 8.63 2.01
N LEU A 23 16.00 7.54 2.76
CA LEU A 23 16.45 7.45 4.16
C LEU A 23 17.98 7.54 4.29
N LYS A 24 18.73 7.17 3.25
CA LYS A 24 20.19 7.35 3.16
C LYS A 24 20.60 8.77 2.69
N ASN A 25 19.66 9.72 2.64
CA ASN A 25 19.81 11.07 2.08
C ASN A 25 20.16 11.10 0.58
N GLN A 26 19.81 10.06 -0.17
CA GLN A 26 19.98 10.03 -1.63
C GLN A 26 18.67 10.37 -2.33
N SER A 27 18.73 10.86 -3.56
CA SER A 27 17.56 11.04 -4.42
C SER A 27 17.28 9.77 -5.22
N TYR A 28 16.00 9.50 -5.48
CA TYR A 28 15.54 8.36 -6.27
C TYR A 28 14.53 8.82 -7.31
N THR A 29 14.69 8.42 -8.56
CA THR A 29 13.85 8.89 -9.68
C THR A 29 13.00 7.75 -10.22
N ILE A 30 11.70 8.00 -10.32
CA ILE A 30 10.71 7.09 -10.91
C ILE A 30 10.08 7.82 -12.09
N GLY A 31 10.42 7.40 -13.32
CA GLY A 31 10.03 8.12 -14.53
C GLY A 31 10.56 9.55 -14.51
N ASP A 32 9.66 10.53 -14.63
CA ASP A 32 10.00 11.96 -14.63
C ASP A 32 10.00 12.60 -13.23
N LYS A 33 9.65 11.83 -12.19
CA LYS A 33 9.58 12.33 -10.82
C LYS A 33 10.81 11.93 -10.02
N THR A 34 11.40 12.90 -9.34
CA THR A 34 12.52 12.68 -8.41
C THR A 34 12.05 12.86 -6.98
N PHE A 35 12.27 11.83 -6.16
CA PHE A 35 11.96 11.81 -4.74
C PHE A 35 13.23 11.99 -3.91
N ASN A 36 13.13 12.79 -2.86
CA ASN A 36 14.20 12.97 -1.86
C ASN A 36 13.60 12.98 -0.45
N LYS A 37 14.41 13.29 0.57
CA LYS A 37 13.99 13.25 1.98
C LYS A 37 12.88 14.24 2.32
N ALA A 38 12.75 15.34 1.58
CA ALA A 38 11.63 16.26 1.70
C ALA A 38 10.30 15.61 1.27
N ASN A 39 10.35 14.63 0.36
CA ASN A 39 9.17 13.92 -0.15
C ASN A 39 8.86 12.62 0.63
N ILE A 40 9.49 12.37 1.78
CA ILE A 40 9.35 11.07 2.47
C ILE A 40 7.89 10.73 2.83
N LYS A 41 7.07 11.76 3.09
CA LYS A 41 5.63 11.58 3.30
C LYS A 41 4.93 11.09 2.03
N GLU A 42 5.22 11.67 0.89
CA GLU A 42 4.64 11.29 -0.40
C GLU A 42 5.02 9.85 -0.79
N ILE A 43 6.27 9.46 -0.53
CA ILE A 43 6.74 8.08 -0.77
C ILE A 43 5.97 7.09 0.11
N ARG A 44 5.77 7.42 1.39
CA ARG A 44 5.00 6.57 2.32
C ARG A 44 3.53 6.47 1.94
N ASP A 45 2.92 7.58 1.52
CA ASP A 45 1.54 7.62 1.08
C ASP A 45 1.36 6.80 -0.21
N GLY A 46 2.30 6.89 -1.16
CA GLY A 46 2.32 6.04 -2.36
C GLY A 46 2.52 4.56 -2.05
N ARG A 47 3.45 4.23 -1.15
CA ARG A 47 3.64 2.86 -0.67
C ARG A 47 2.36 2.28 -0.05
N ASP A 48 1.69 3.04 0.81
CA ASP A 48 0.44 2.61 1.44
C ASP A 48 -0.68 2.39 0.41
N TYR A 49 -0.78 3.28 -0.59
CA TYR A 49 -1.71 3.11 -1.69
C TYR A 49 -1.47 1.80 -2.44
N TRP A 50 -0.24 1.51 -2.87
CA TRP A 50 0.08 0.28 -3.60
C TRP A 50 -0.08 -0.96 -2.73
N ASN A 51 0.26 -0.89 -1.44
CA ASN A 51 0.02 -1.98 -0.50
C ASN A 51 -1.48 -2.31 -0.40
N ARG A 52 -2.35 -1.29 -0.34
CA ARG A 52 -3.81 -1.50 -0.36
C ARG A 52 -4.29 -2.10 -1.69
N GLN A 53 -3.70 -1.71 -2.81
CA GLN A 53 -4.01 -2.32 -4.11
C GLN A 53 -3.62 -3.80 -4.14
N VAL A 54 -2.39 -4.13 -3.71
CA VAL A 54 -1.93 -5.52 -3.58
C VAL A 54 -2.90 -6.31 -2.70
N MET A 55 -3.19 -5.84 -1.47
CA MET A 55 -4.14 -6.51 -0.58
C MET A 55 -5.55 -6.67 -1.16
N SER A 56 -5.99 -5.77 -2.04
CA SER A 56 -7.30 -5.85 -2.69
C SER A 56 -7.31 -6.81 -3.87
N LEU A 57 -6.19 -6.93 -4.58
CA LEU A 57 -6.03 -7.75 -5.78
C LEU A 57 -5.58 -9.17 -5.45
N THR A 58 -4.88 -9.37 -4.31
CA THR A 58 -4.55 -10.68 -3.79
C THR A 58 -5.86 -11.40 -3.50
N PRO A 59 -6.17 -12.49 -4.22
CA PRO A 59 -7.38 -13.26 -3.96
C PRO A 59 -7.30 -13.76 -2.52
N THR A 60 -8.22 -13.28 -1.67
CA THR A 60 -8.36 -13.79 -0.31
C THR A 60 -8.91 -15.20 -0.41
N THR A 61 -8.05 -16.17 -0.70
CA THR A 61 -8.33 -17.56 -0.35
C THR A 61 -8.47 -17.57 1.16
N GLU A 62 -9.67 -17.91 1.63
CA GLU A 62 -10.03 -18.14 3.04
C GLU A 62 -10.63 -16.93 3.81
N GLY A 63 -11.97 -16.86 3.82
CA GLY A 63 -12.77 -16.66 5.04
C GLY A 63 -12.68 -15.35 5.84
N GLY A 64 -11.93 -14.33 5.40
CA GLY A 64 -11.55 -13.21 6.27
C GLY A 64 -12.48 -11.99 6.34
N ARG A 65 -13.52 -11.86 5.50
CA ARG A 65 -14.45 -10.73 5.56
C ARG A 65 -15.73 -11.07 6.34
N LYS A 66 -15.60 -11.55 7.57
CA LYS A 66 -16.70 -11.43 8.55
C LYS A 66 -16.71 -9.99 9.05
N SER A 67 -17.54 -9.22 8.36
CA SER A 67 -18.07 -7.93 8.77
C SER A 67 -18.09 -7.75 10.29
N VAL A 68 -17.35 -6.74 10.76
CA VAL A 68 -17.49 -6.14 12.08
C VAL A 68 -18.85 -5.43 12.12
N ARG A 69 -19.94 -6.21 12.13
CA ARG A 69 -21.32 -5.76 12.30
C ARG A 69 -22.12 -6.79 13.10
N MET A 70 -21.65 -7.16 14.29
CA MET A 70 -22.47 -7.87 15.28
C MET A 70 -22.04 -7.56 16.72
N ARG A 71 -21.70 -6.29 17.03
CA ARG A 71 -21.68 -5.79 18.41
C ARG A 71 -22.84 -4.83 18.65
N LYS A 72 -24.06 -5.32 18.44
CA LYS A 72 -25.27 -4.75 19.05
C LYS A 72 -26.36 -5.82 19.19
N ALA A 73 -25.99 -7.01 19.68
CA ALA A 73 -26.97 -7.88 20.30
C ALA A 73 -27.16 -7.36 21.73
N VAL A 74 -28.23 -6.58 21.89
CA VAL A 74 -28.76 -6.12 23.17
C VAL A 74 -28.91 -7.34 24.09
N PHE A 75 -28.25 -7.30 25.24
CA PHE A 75 -28.49 -8.21 26.34
C PHE A 75 -29.94 -8.04 26.80
N ARG A 76 -30.76 -9.07 26.60
CA ARG A 76 -32.10 -9.20 27.17
C ARG A 76 -32.25 -10.67 27.59
N GLY A 77 -32.37 -10.88 28.90
CA GLY A 77 -32.45 -12.18 29.56
C GLY A 77 -31.93 -12.05 30.97
#